data_AF-A0A3M4WD71-F1
#
_entry.id   AF-A0A3M4WD71-F1
#
_cell.length_a   1.000
_cell.length_b   1.000
_cell.length_c   1.000
_cell.angle_alpha   90.00
_cell.angle_beta   90.00
_cell.angle_gamma   90.00
#
_symmetry.space_group_name_H-M   'P 1'
#
loop_
_entity.id
_entity.type
_entity.pdbx_description
1 polymer ?
#
loop_
_entity_poly.entity_id
_entity_poly.type
_entity_poly.pdbx_seq_one_letter_code
_entity_poly.pdbx_strand_id
1 'polypeptide(L)' 'MFLTNLYIRVYTHIQAFLKNREAASAIEYVLLAAMVAVAIVAFVPAISAQVKVIFNQVLVALGGTAVA' A
#
# COMPACT_ATOMS: atom_id res chain seq x y z
N MET A 1 -26.99 27.73 -30.45
CA MET A 1 -26.03 27.51 -29.34
C MET A 1 -25.80 26.04 -28.95
N PHE A 2 -26.57 25.06 -29.46
CA PHE A 2 -26.36 23.64 -29.14
C PHE A 2 -25.07 23.05 -29.73
N LEU A 3 -24.78 23.34 -31.00
CA LEU A 3 -23.63 22.79 -31.73
C LEU A 3 -22.28 23.25 -31.15
N THR A 4 -22.18 24.52 -30.73
CA THR A 4 -20.98 25.05 -30.07
C THR A 4 -20.75 24.40 -28.71
N ASN A 5 -21.81 24.21 -27.92
CA ASN A 5 -21.71 23.53 -26.63
C ASN A 5 -21.32 22.06 -26.79
N LEU A 6 -21.83 21.38 -27.83
CA LEU A 6 -21.44 20.02 -28.18
C LEU A 6 -19.97 19.94 -28.61
N TYR A 7 -19.54 20.85 -29.50
CA TYR A 7 -18.16 20.93 -29.97
C TYR A 7 -17.18 21.13 -28.81
N ILE A 8 -17.45 22.12 -27.94
CA ILE A 8 -16.60 22.39 -26.78
C ILE A 8 -16.55 21.18 -25.87
N ARG A 9 -17.69 20.55 -25.58
CA ARG A 9 -17.75 19.39 -24.67
C ARG A 9 -16.96 18.20 -25.21
N VAL A 10 -17.10 17.87 -26.49
CA VAL A 10 -16.35 16.77 -27.11
C VAL A 10 -14.85 17.09 -27.14
N TYR A 11 -14.48 18.30 -27.55
CA TYR A 11 -13.09 18.72 -27.61
C TYR A 11 -12.42 18.69 -26.23
N THR A 12 -13.08 19.17 -25.18
CA THR A 12 -12.53 19.16 -23.81
C THR A 12 -12.36 17.75 -23.26
N HIS A 13 -13.30 16.84 -23.51
CA HIS A 13 -13.20 15.46 -23.02
C HIS A 13 -12.07 14.69 -23.72
N ILE A 14 -11.91 14.86 -25.04
CA ILE A 14 -10.81 14.24 -25.78
C ILE A 14 -9.47 14.76 -25.29
N GLN A 15 -9.34 16.09 -25.09
CA GLN A 15 -8.12 16.69 -24.55
C GLN A 15 -7.81 16.22 -23.13
N ALA A 16 -8.83 16.12 -22.27
CA ALA A 16 -8.68 15.61 -20.91
C ALA A 16 -8.23 14.14 -20.90
N PHE A 17 -8.82 13.30 -21.77
CA PHE A 17 -8.43 11.90 -21.91
C PHE A 17 -6.98 11.73 -22.37
N LEU A 18 -6.55 12.46 -23.41
CA LEU A 18 -5.18 12.40 -23.92
C LEU A 18 -4.13 12.91 -22.91
N LYS A 19 -4.52 13.87 -22.06
CA LYS A 19 -3.69 14.41 -20.98
C LYS A 19 -3.74 13.57 -19.71
N ASN A 20 -4.65 12.59 -19.62
CA ASN A 20 -4.76 11.78 -18.43
C ASN A 20 -3.47 10.94 -18.25
N ARG A 21 -2.87 11.03 -17.07
CA ARG A 21 -1.67 10.29 -16.65
C ARG A 21 -1.89 9.54 -15.34
N GLU A 22 -3.14 9.44 -14.87
CA GLU A 22 -3.50 8.77 -13.62
C GLU A 22 -3.02 7.31 -13.59
N ALA A 23 -3.03 6.60 -14.74
CA ALA A 23 -2.50 5.24 -14.83
C ALA A 23 -0.97 5.17 -14.66
N ALA A 24 -0.23 6.17 -15.17
CA ALA A 24 1.22 6.25 -14.98
C ALA A 24 1.57 6.65 -13.53
N SER A 25 0.76 7.50 -12.90
CA SER A 25 0.93 7.80 -11.47
C SER A 25 0.57 6.59 -10.59
N ALA A 26 -0.43 5.79 -10.98
CA ALA A 26 -0.81 4.59 -10.23
C ALA A 26 0.31 3.55 -10.14
N ILE A 27 1.10 3.36 -11.21
CA ILE A 27 2.23 2.40 -11.16
C ILE A 27 3.35 2.86 -10.22
N GLU A 28 3.54 4.17 -10.01
CA GLU A 28 4.53 4.70 -9.06
C GLU A 28 4.18 4.35 -7.61
N TYR A 29 2.90 4.54 -7.23
CA TYR A 29 2.43 4.17 -5.90
C TYR A 29 2.46 2.66 -5.68
N VAL A 30 2.17 1.85 -6.70
CA VAL A 30 2.28 0.38 -6.63
C VAL A 30 3.73 -0.04 -6.44
N LEU A 31 4.68 0.57 -7.15
CA LEU A 31 6.11 0.28 -6.99
C LEU A 31 6.59 0.66 -5.59
N LEU A 32 6.18 1.82 -5.08
CA LEU A 32 6.50 2.27 -3.73
C LEU A 32 5.96 1.30 -2.67
N ALA A 33 4.70 0.87 -2.81
CA ALA A 33 4.09 -0.12 -1.94
C ALA A 33 4.83 -1.46 -1.98
N ALA A 34 5.31 -1.89 -3.15
CA ALA A 34 6.11 -3.10 -3.29
C ALA A 34 7.45 -2.99 -2.56
N MET A 35 8.14 -1.85 -2.65
CA MET A 35 9.39 -1.63 -1.92
C MET A 35 9.18 -1.68 -0.40
N VAL A 36 8.10 -1.06 0.09
CA VAL A 36 7.74 -1.10 1.52
C VAL A 36 7.39 -2.53 1.94
N ALA A 37 6.64 -3.28 1.13
CA ALA A 37 6.30 -4.67 1.41
C ALA A 37 7.55 -5.56 1.55
N VAL A 38 8.56 -5.38 0.69
CA VAL A 38 9.83 -6.11 0.79
C VAL A 38 10.55 -5.80 2.11
N ALA A 39 10.60 -4.54 2.53
CA ALA A 39 11.18 -4.16 3.81
C ALA A 39 10.42 -4.79 4.99
N ILE A 40 9.09 -4.77 4.97
CA ILE A 40 8.25 -5.38 6.01
C ILE A 40 8.53 -6.88 6.10
N VAL A 41 8.56 -7.60 4.97
CA VAL A 41 8.85 -9.05 4.95
C VAL A 41 10.25 -9.35 5.51
N ALA A 42 11.24 -8.50 5.25
CA ALA A 42 12.60 -8.70 5.75
C ALA A 42 12.73 -8.53 7.27
N PHE A 43 12.02 -7.56 7.88
CA PHE A 43 12.24 -7.20 9.29
C PHE A 43 11.18 -7.70 10.27
N VAL A 44 9.91 -7.82 9.84
CA VAL A 44 8.81 -8.22 10.75
C VAL A 44 9.01 -9.59 11.40
N PRO A 45 9.52 -10.64 10.72
CA PRO A 45 9.73 -11.93 11.36
C PRO A 45 10.70 -11.89 12.55
N ALA A 46 11.76 -11.08 12.46
CA ALA A 46 12.73 -10.94 13.54
C ALA A 46 12.10 -10.22 14.75
N ILE A 47 11.33 -9.15 14.49
CA ILE A 47 10.64 -8.40 15.54
C ILE A 47 9.58 -9.28 16.22
N SER A 48 8.76 -9.99 15.44
CA SER A 48 7.70 -10.84 16.00
C SER A 48 8.26 -11.98 16.84
N ALA A 49 9.40 -12.57 16.43
CA ALA A 49 10.10 -13.56 17.22
C ALA A 49 10.56 -13.01 18.58
N GLN A 50 11.14 -11.80 18.62
CA GLN A 50 11.60 -11.22 19.89
C GLN A 50 10.45 -10.82 20.81
N VAL A 51 9.37 -10.27 20.25
CA VAL A 51 8.15 -9.99 21.01
C VAL A 51 7.62 -11.27 21.63
N LYS A 52 7.56 -12.36 20.87
CA LYS A 52 7.14 -13.67 21.38
C LYS A 52 8.02 -14.19 22.50
N VAL A 53 9.34 -14.04 22.38
CA VAL A 53 10.30 -14.41 23.44
C VAL A 53 9.98 -13.66 24.73
N ILE A 54 9.80 -12.33 24.66
CA ILE A 54 9.48 -11.51 25.83
C ILE A 54 8.17 -11.97 26.48
N PHE A 55 7.12 -12.18 25.69
CA PHE A 55 5.83 -12.65 26.24
C PHE A 55 5.91 -14.07 26.82
N ASN A 56 6.69 -14.97 26.23
CA ASN A 56 6.93 -16.30 26.80
C ASN A 56 7.71 -16.21 28.13
N GLN A 57 8.68 -15.30 28.26
CA GLN A 57 9.37 -15.06 29.53
C GLN A 57 8.40 -14.59 30.62
N VAL A 58 7.50 -13.66 30.29
CA VAL A 58 6.45 -13.21 31.21
C VAL A 58 5.51 -14.35 31.59
N LEU A 59 5.06 -15.14 30.62
CA LEU A 59 4.15 -16.28 30.85
C LEU A 59 4.77 -17.32 31.79
N VAL A 60 6.05 -17.65 31.59
CA VAL A 60 6.78 -18.58 32.45
C VAL A 60 6.97 -18.02 33.87
N ALA A 61 7.26 -16.72 34.00
CA ALA A 61 7.36 -16.07 35.31
C ALA A 61 6.02 -16.11 36.10
N LEU A 62 4.90 -16.19 35.39
CA LEU A 62 3.55 -16.35 35.97
C LEU A 62 3.15 -17.82 36.21
N GLY A 63 4.04 -18.78 35.95
CA GLY A 63 3.78 -20.22 36.15
C GLY A 63 3.13 -20.93 34.96
N GLY A 64 3.02 -20.27 33.80
CA GLY A 64 2.58 -20.88 32.55
C GLY A 64 3.69 -21.65 31.82
N THR A 65 3.32 -22.35 30.74
CA THR A 65 4.27 -23.04 29.84
C THR A 65 4.44 -22.22 28.56
N ALA A 66 5.68 -22.05 28.09
CA ALA A 66 5.98 -21.31 26.87
C ALA A 66 5.28 -21.91 25.63
N VAL A 67 4.80 -21.04 24.74
CA VAL A 67 4.07 -21.43 23.52
C VAL A 67 4.96 -21.23 22.30
N ALA A 68 4.95 -22.24 21.41
CA ALA A 68 5.70 -22.29 20.17
C ALA A 68 5.24 -21.28 19.14
#